data_AF-A0A7Y3HPR8-F1
#
_entry.id   AF-A0A7Y3HPR8-F1
#
_cell.length_a   1.000
_cell.length_b   1.000
_cell.length_c   1.000
_cell.angle_alpha   90.00
_cell.angle_beta   90.00
_cell.angle_gamma   90.00
#
_symmetry.space_group_name_H-M   'P 1'
#
loop_
_entity.id
_entity.type
_entity.pdbx_description
1 polymer ?
#
loop_
_entity_poly.entity_id
_entity_poly.type
_entity_poly.pdbx_seq_one_letter_code
_entity_poly.pdbx_strand_id
1 'polypeptide(L)'
;VNAIEAGYIQNEIASSAYKFQREVENNESVVVGVNKYETEGSEVGELLTIDDNIRKVQMDKINQLKDDRDSEKAKRCLIAVERAAKEDTNLMPQIIEAVESHCTLGEISDVLREVYGEYKG
;
A
#
# COMPACT_ATOMS: atom_id res chain seq x y z
N VAL A 1 12.84 -8.59 -15.30
CA VAL A 1 11.49 -8.60 -14.66
C VAL A 1 10.71 -9.85 -15.04
N ASN A 2 11.05 -10.52 -16.15
CA ASN A 2 10.37 -11.71 -16.68
C ASN A 2 10.00 -12.82 -15.68
N ALA A 3 10.83 -13.12 -14.65
CA ALA A 3 10.49 -14.15 -13.65
C ALA A 3 9.40 -13.71 -12.66
N ILE A 4 9.29 -12.41 -12.40
CA ILE A 4 8.25 -11.80 -11.56
C ILE A 4 6.97 -11.64 -12.38
N GLU A 5 7.08 -11.20 -13.64
CA GLU A 5 5.98 -11.09 -14.60
C GLU A 5 5.37 -12.46 -14.94
N ALA A 6 6.18 -13.52 -15.01
CA ALA A 6 5.71 -14.88 -15.23
C ALA A 6 5.10 -15.53 -13.98
N GLY A 7 5.05 -14.83 -12.84
CA GLY A 7 4.46 -15.36 -11.61
C GLY A 7 5.25 -16.49 -10.95
N TYR A 8 6.46 -16.79 -11.42
CA TYR A 8 7.23 -17.96 -10.98
C TYR A 8 7.57 -17.88 -9.49
N ILE A 9 8.03 -16.71 -9.02
CA ILE A 9 8.39 -16.51 -7.62
C ILE A 9 7.15 -16.61 -6.72
N GLN A 10 6.04 -16.01 -7.13
CA GLN A 10 4.77 -16.05 -6.40
C GLN A 10 4.25 -17.49 -6.31
N ASN A 11 4.34 -18.26 -7.39
CA ASN A 11 3.93 -19.67 -7.43
C ASN A 11 4.82 -20.56 -6.57
N GLU A 12 6.14 -20.34 -6.56
CA GLU A 12 7.06 -21.10 -5.70
C GLU A 12 6.80 -20.83 -4.22
N ILE A 13 6.58 -19.55 -3.84
CA ILE A 13 6.20 -19.18 -2.47
C ILE A 13 4.87 -19.84 -2.08
N ALA A 14 3.86 -19.76 -2.95
CA ALA A 14 2.55 -20.37 -2.70
C ALA A 14 2.64 -21.89 -2.58
N SER A 15 3.41 -22.55 -3.43
CA SER A 15 3.61 -24.01 -3.41
C SER A 15 4.34 -24.46 -2.15
N SER A 16 5.39 -23.73 -1.74
CA SER A 16 6.11 -24.00 -0.49
C SER A 16 5.21 -23.79 0.73
N ALA A 17 4.43 -22.71 0.76
CA ALA A 17 3.49 -22.43 1.84
C ALA A 17 2.40 -23.50 1.93
N TYR A 18 1.85 -23.94 0.79
CA TYR A 18 0.85 -25.00 0.72
C TYR A 18 1.41 -26.34 1.23
N LYS A 19 2.63 -26.68 0.83
CA LYS A 19 3.31 -27.89 1.31
C LYS A 19 3.51 -27.84 2.82
N PHE A 20 4.01 -26.73 3.35
CA PHE A 20 4.18 -26.55 4.79
C PHE A 20 2.86 -26.67 5.55
N GLN A 21 1.80 -26.02 5.05
CA GLN A 21 0.46 -26.12 5.65
C GLN A 21 -0.03 -27.57 5.72
N ARG A 22 0.14 -28.35 4.64
CA ARG A 22 -0.19 -29.78 4.59
C ARG A 22 0.63 -30.61 5.58
N GLU A 23 1.92 -30.35 5.70
CA GLU A 23 2.79 -31.05 6.65
C GLU A 23 2.37 -30.78 8.11
N VAL A 24 1.95 -29.54 8.42
CA VAL A 24 1.41 -29.17 9.73
C VAL A 24 0.08 -29.88 9.99
N GLU A 25 -0.84 -29.90 9.02
CA GLU A 25 -2.15 -30.58 9.13
C GLU A 25 -2.01 -32.11 9.29
N ASN A 26 -1.07 -32.72 8.56
CA ASN A 26 -0.80 -34.15 8.63
C ASN A 26 0.03 -34.56 9.87
N ASN A 27 0.42 -33.61 10.74
CA ASN A 27 1.34 -33.82 11.86
C ASN A 27 2.73 -34.34 11.45
N GLU A 28 3.12 -34.15 10.18
CA GLU A 28 4.47 -34.41 9.68
C GLU A 28 5.45 -33.33 10.19
N SER A 29 4.95 -32.10 10.36
CA SER A 29 5.62 -30.98 11.03
C SER A 29 4.87 -30.61 12.31
N VAL A 30 5.52 -30.75 13.47
CA VAL A 30 4.88 -30.52 14.77
C VAL A 30 5.01 -29.06 15.19
N VAL A 31 3.88 -28.39 15.39
CA VAL A 31 3.76 -27.04 15.92
C VAL A 31 3.10 -27.10 17.29
N VAL A 32 3.93 -26.98 18.33
CA VAL A 32 3.51 -27.13 19.73
C VAL A 32 2.47 -26.06 20.08
N GLY A 33 1.34 -26.49 20.65
CA GLY A 33 0.23 -25.61 21.01
C GLY A 33 -0.73 -25.27 19.86
N VAL A 34 -0.49 -25.82 18.66
CA VAL A 34 -1.37 -25.62 17.48
C VAL A 34 -1.89 -26.94 16.91
N ASN A 35 -1.03 -27.93 16.65
CA ASN A 35 -1.46 -29.25 16.14
C ASN A 35 -1.17 -30.41 17.11
N LYS A 36 -0.25 -30.18 18.06
CA LYS A 36 0.11 -31.16 19.07
C LYS A 36 0.44 -30.46 20.37
N TYR A 37 0.10 -31.11 21.49
CA TYR A 37 0.28 -30.54 22.83
C TYR A 37 -0.49 -29.23 23.01
N GLU A 38 -1.73 -29.19 22.52
CA GLU A 38 -2.65 -28.09 22.75
C GLU A 38 -3.05 -28.03 24.24
N THR A 39 -3.11 -26.82 24.79
CA THR A 39 -3.58 -26.56 26.14
C THR A 39 -4.92 -25.85 26.07
N GLU A 40 -5.93 -26.34 26.77
CA GLU A 40 -7.22 -25.64 26.88
C GLU A 40 -7.04 -24.33 27.64
N GLY A 41 -7.35 -23.19 27.00
CA GLY A 41 -7.33 -21.87 27.64
C GLY A 41 -6.20 -20.95 27.21
N SER A 42 -6.01 -20.75 25.89
CA SER A 42 -5.22 -19.62 25.40
C SER A 42 -6.01 -18.32 25.58
N GLU A 43 -5.69 -17.54 26.60
CA GLU A 43 -6.15 -16.15 26.67
C GLU A 43 -5.45 -15.37 25.56
N VAL A 44 -6.20 -15.05 24.51
CA VAL A 44 -5.75 -14.09 23.49
C VAL A 44 -5.67 -12.75 24.22
N GLY A 45 -4.45 -12.22 24.36
CA GLY A 45 -4.22 -10.92 25.01
C GLY A 45 -4.99 -9.78 24.35
N GLU A 46 -4.99 -8.61 24.97
CA GLU A 46 -5.68 -7.44 24.42
C GLU A 46 -5.19 -7.12 23.00
N LEU A 47 -6.10 -7.23 22.03
CA LEU A 47 -5.83 -6.90 20.64
C LEU A 47 -5.99 -5.40 20.43
N LEU A 48 -5.01 -4.79 19.77
CA LEU A 48 -5.12 -3.41 19.32
C LEU A 48 -6.26 -3.29 18.31
N THR A 49 -7.32 -2.58 18.69
CA THR A 49 -8.42 -2.24 17.79
C THR A 49 -8.23 -0.83 17.28
N ILE A 50 -8.26 -0.64 15.96
CA ILE A 50 -8.15 0.68 15.33
C ILE A 50 -9.55 1.30 15.30
N ASP A 51 -9.67 2.52 15.81
CA ASP A 51 -10.93 3.28 15.79
C ASP A 51 -11.22 3.83 14.38
N ASP A 52 -12.40 3.52 13.84
CA ASP A 52 -12.90 4.04 12.57
C ASP A 52 -13.05 5.57 12.54
N ASN A 53 -13.12 6.23 13.70
CA ASN A 53 -13.19 7.69 13.80
C ASN A 53 -11.97 8.39 13.19
N ILE A 54 -10.81 7.71 13.10
CA ILE A 54 -9.60 8.24 12.44
C ILE A 54 -9.89 8.64 11.00
N ARG A 55 -10.81 7.94 10.31
CA ARG A 55 -11.23 8.28 8.95
C ARG A 55 -11.83 9.68 8.88
N LYS A 56 -12.75 10.01 9.80
CA LYS A 56 -13.42 11.32 9.84
C LYS A 56 -12.40 12.43 10.09
N VAL A 57 -11.53 12.24 11.08
CA VAL A 57 -10.45 13.18 11.40
C VAL A 57 -9.55 13.44 10.19
N GLN A 58 -9.21 12.40 9.44
CA GLN A 58 -8.37 12.54 8.25
C GLN A 58 -9.09 13.24 7.09
N MET A 59 -10.38 12.95 6.88
CA MET A 59 -11.20 13.64 5.88
C MET A 59 -11.28 15.14 6.18
N ASP A 60 -11.55 15.51 7.43
CA ASP A 60 -11.65 16.92 7.84
C ASP A 60 -10.32 17.66 7.63
N LYS A 61 -9.18 17.03 7.97
CA LYS A 61 -7.85 17.59 7.70
C LYS A 61 -7.59 17.83 6.22
N ILE A 62 -7.99 16.90 5.35
CA ILE A 62 -7.80 17.03 3.90
C ILE A 62 -8.69 18.15 3.35
N ASN A 63 -9.93 18.26 3.82
CA ASN A 63 -10.84 19.33 3.41
C ASN A 63 -10.26 20.69 3.79
N GLN A 64 -9.84 20.86 5.05
CA GLN A 64 -9.21 22.10 5.51
C GLN A 64 -7.97 22.46 4.70
N LEU A 65 -7.10 21.47 4.43
CA LEU A 65 -5.89 21.67 3.62
C LEU A 65 -6.22 22.09 2.19
N LYS A 66 -7.31 21.57 1.61
CA LYS A 66 -7.75 21.95 0.26
C LYS A 66 -8.40 23.33 0.22
N ASP A 67 -9.05 23.76 1.30
CA ASP A 67 -9.67 25.07 1.41
C ASP A 67 -8.62 26.18 1.63
N ASP A 68 -7.56 25.90 2.40
CA ASP A 68 -6.53 26.89 2.75
C ASP A 68 -5.43 27.07 1.68
N ARG A 69 -5.26 26.11 0.76
CA ARG A 69 -4.16 26.13 -0.21
C ARG A 69 -4.44 27.04 -1.41
N ASP A 70 -3.36 27.50 -2.06
CA ASP A 70 -3.45 28.11 -3.38
C ASP A 70 -3.78 27.05 -4.44
N SER A 71 -5.05 27.01 -4.83
CA SER A 71 -5.58 26.05 -5.81
C SER A 71 -4.94 26.18 -7.19
N GLU A 72 -4.55 27.37 -7.62
CA GLU A 72 -3.94 27.58 -8.94
C GLU A 72 -2.46 27.19 -8.94
N LYS A 73 -1.76 27.40 -7.81
CA LYS A 73 -0.41 26.86 -7.62
C LYS A 73 -0.43 25.33 -7.59
N ALA A 74 -1.34 24.73 -6.82
CA ALA A 74 -1.47 23.28 -6.73
C ALA A 74 -1.72 22.62 -8.11
N LYS A 75 -2.65 23.17 -8.91
CA LYS A 75 -2.90 22.69 -10.27
C LYS A 75 -1.65 22.77 -11.16
N ARG A 76 -0.90 23.87 -11.09
CA ARG A 76 0.34 24.03 -11.88
C ARG A 76 1.39 22.99 -11.50
N CYS A 77 1.58 22.72 -10.21
CA CYS A 77 2.52 21.70 -9.76
C CYS A 77 2.10 20.30 -10.23
N LEU A 78 0.81 19.96 -10.18
CA LEU A 78 0.30 18.68 -10.68
C LEU A 78 0.52 18.51 -12.19
N ILE A 79 0.29 19.56 -12.98
CA ILE A 79 0.59 19.55 -14.43
C ILE A 79 2.09 19.35 -14.68
N ALA A 80 2.95 19.94 -13.85
CA ALA A 80 4.39 19.78 -13.98
C ALA A 80 4.85 18.34 -13.66
N VAL A 81 4.22 17.69 -12.67
CA VAL A 81 4.42 16.26 -12.38
C VAL A 81 3.96 15.39 -13.56
N GLU A 82 2.78 15.66 -14.12
CA GLU A 82 2.25 14.94 -15.28
C GLU A 82 3.22 15.04 -16.48
N ARG A 83 3.71 16.25 -16.74
CA ARG A 83 4.65 16.52 -17.82
C ARG A 83 5.96 15.78 -17.60
N ALA A 84 6.52 15.83 -16.39
CA ALA A 84 7.76 15.14 -16.08
C ALA A 84 7.62 13.61 -16.26
N ALA A 85 6.45 13.06 -15.92
CA ALA A 85 6.13 11.65 -16.11
C ALA A 85 6.03 11.26 -17.59
N LYS A 86 5.41 12.11 -18.43
CA LYS A 86 5.32 11.89 -19.89
C LYS A 86 6.65 12.05 -20.62
N GLU A 87 7.49 12.97 -20.16
CA GLU A 87 8.81 13.26 -20.75
C GLU A 87 9.91 12.31 -20.25
N ASP A 88 9.59 11.38 -19.34
CA ASP A 88 10.53 10.45 -18.69
C ASP A 88 11.72 11.18 -18.04
N THR A 89 11.42 12.29 -17.38
CA THR A 89 12.40 13.10 -16.65
C THR A 89 12.29 12.85 -15.15
N ASN A 90 13.26 13.35 -14.36
CA ASN A 90 13.25 13.15 -12.92
C ASN A 90 12.00 13.76 -12.27
N LEU A 91 11.17 12.90 -11.66
CA LEU A 91 9.93 13.27 -10.99
C LEU A 91 10.13 13.97 -9.64
N MET A 92 11.24 13.69 -8.95
CA MET A 92 11.43 14.11 -7.56
C MET A 92 11.34 15.64 -7.35
N PRO A 93 11.95 16.50 -8.18
CA PRO A 93 11.82 17.94 -8.03
C PRO A 93 10.35 18.42 -8.11
N GLN A 94 9.58 17.85 -9.04
CA GLN A 94 8.18 18.23 -9.24
C GLN A 94 7.28 17.73 -8.11
N ILE A 95 7.57 16.54 -7.57
CA ILE A 95 6.86 15.98 -6.40
C ILE A 95 7.11 16.84 -5.16
N ILE A 96 8.36 17.28 -4.92
CA ILE A 96 8.68 18.17 -3.80
C ILE A 96 7.90 19.48 -3.91
N GLU A 97 7.89 20.10 -5.09
CA GLU A 97 7.14 21.35 -5.32
C GLU A 97 5.63 21.17 -5.15
N ALA A 98 5.09 20.02 -5.56
CA ALA A 98 3.69 19.67 -5.35
C ALA A 98 3.35 19.53 -3.86
N VAL A 99 4.20 18.84 -3.08
CA VAL A 99 4.02 18.69 -1.62
C VAL A 99 4.14 20.04 -0.91
N GLU A 100 5.11 20.87 -1.27
CA GLU A 100 5.25 22.24 -0.75
C GLU A 100 4.05 23.14 -1.09
N SER A 101 3.34 22.82 -2.17
CA SER A 101 2.10 23.49 -2.58
C SER A 101 0.85 22.83 -2.04
N HIS A 102 0.97 21.97 -1.02
CA HIS A 102 -0.13 21.25 -0.38
C HIS A 102 -0.96 20.40 -1.36
N CYS A 103 -0.31 19.78 -2.35
CA CYS A 103 -0.91 18.69 -3.09
C CYS A 103 -0.92 17.43 -2.22
N THR A 104 -2.02 16.69 -2.26
CA THR A 104 -2.17 15.45 -1.48
C THR A 104 -1.50 14.28 -2.19
N LEU A 105 -1.15 13.24 -1.42
CA LEU A 105 -0.61 11.98 -1.97
C LEU A 105 -1.54 11.38 -3.04
N GLY A 106 -2.87 11.45 -2.81
CA GLY A 106 -3.87 10.98 -3.76
C GLY A 106 -3.76 11.72 -5.09
N GLU A 107 -3.75 13.06 -5.06
CA GLU A 107 -3.68 13.89 -6.28
C GLU A 107 -2.41 13.62 -7.10
N ILE A 108 -1.26 13.51 -6.44
CA ILE A 108 0.02 13.18 -7.12
C ILE A 108 -0.04 11.78 -7.71
N SER A 109 -0.55 10.80 -6.95
CA SER A 109 -0.66 9.41 -7.42
C SER A 109 -1.65 9.26 -8.57
N ASP A 110 -2.76 10.01 -8.54
CA ASP A 110 -3.77 10.00 -9.60
C ASP A 110 -3.20 10.54 -10.91
N VAL A 111 -2.42 11.62 -10.87
CA VAL A 111 -1.70 12.15 -12.04
C VAL A 111 -0.74 11.09 -12.63
N LEU A 112 0.02 10.42 -11.78
CA LEU A 112 0.95 9.37 -12.25
C LEU A 112 0.19 8.15 -12.79
N ARG A 113 -0.97 7.82 -12.23
CA ARG A 113 -1.85 6.75 -12.71
C ARG A 113 -2.42 7.05 -14.09
N GLU A 114 -2.73 8.31 -14.40
CA GLU A 114 -3.17 8.71 -15.74
C GLU A 114 -2.09 8.50 -16.81
N VAL A 115 -0.81 8.63 -16.43
CA VAL A 115 0.33 8.45 -17.36
C VAL A 115 0.77 6.99 -17.46
N TYR A 116 0.93 6.30 -16.33
CA TYR A 116 1.51 4.95 -16.28
C TYR A 116 0.48 3.82 -16.18
N GLY A 117 -0.78 4.15 -15.87
CA GLY A 117 -1.82 3.18 -15.54
C GLY A 117 -1.65 2.58 -14.14
N GLU A 118 -2.45 1.56 -13.85
CA GLU A 118 -2.33 0.77 -12.64
C GLU A 118 -1.79 -0.60 -12.97
N TYR A 119 -0.87 -1.10 -12.15
CA TYR A 119 -0.44 -2.48 -12.24
C TYR A 119 -1.62 -3.41 -11.92
N LYS A 120 -1.97 -4.28 -12.87
CA LYS A 120 -2.96 -5.35 -12.70
C LYS A 120 -2.21 -6.66 -12.88
N GLY A 121 -1.76 -7.23 -11.77
CA GLY A 121 -1.12 -8.55 -11.69
C GLY A 121 -2.08 -9.62 -11.21
#